data_AF-A0A535ST77-F1
#
_entry.id   AF-A0A535ST77-F1
#
_cell.length_a   1.000
_cell.length_b   1.000
_cell.length_c   1.000
_cell.angle_alpha   90.00
_cell.angle_beta   90.00
_cell.angle_gamma   90.00
#
_symmetry.space_group_name_H-M   'P 1'
#
loop_
_entity.id
_entity.type
_entity.pdbx_description
1 polymer ?
#
loop_
_entity_poly.entity_id
_entity_poly.type
_entity_poly.pdbx_seq_one_letter_code
_entity_poly.pdbx_strand_id
1 'polypeptide(L)' 'CHGGWVPISAGIIRGHKATGTSAIKDDITNAGGIWVDESAFRDGNIVWGRVVEDIPNFCRELVAALEE' A
#
# COMPACT_ATOMS: atom_id res chain seq x y z
N CYS A 1 -4.64 -5.70 -0.03
CA CYS A 1 -5.41 -5.98 -1.25
C CYS A 1 -6.18 -4.74 -1.73
N HIS A 2 -7.51 -4.63 -1.59
CA HIS A 2 -8.28 -3.46 -2.09
C HIS A 2 -8.27 -2.22 -1.17
N GLY A 3 -7.65 -2.32 0.02
CA GLY A 3 -7.60 -1.23 0.99
C GLY A 3 -6.99 0.08 0.46
N GLY A 4 -6.20 0.03 -0.63
CA GLY A 4 -5.64 1.20 -1.29
C GLY A 4 -6.67 2.20 -1.84
N TRP A 5 -7.93 1.78 -2.06
CA TRP A 5 -8.99 2.72 -2.45
C TRP A 5 -9.32 3.77 -1.39
N VAL A 6 -9.10 3.47 -0.11
CA VAL A 6 -9.35 4.43 0.98
C VAL A 6 -8.40 5.63 0.91
N PRO A 7 -7.05 5.45 0.89
CA PRO A 7 -6.14 6.58 0.76
C PRO A 7 -6.20 7.25 -0.62
N ILE A 8 -6.59 6.52 -1.69
CA ILE A 8 -6.96 7.15 -2.98
C ILE A 8 -8.09 8.16 -2.76
N SER A 9 -9.18 7.74 -2.14
CA SER A 9 -10.37 8.57 -1.90
C SER A 9 -10.06 9.76 -0.98
N ALA A 10 -9.14 9.58 -0.04
CA ALA A 10 -8.66 10.64 0.83
C ALA A 10 -7.71 11.64 0.13
N GLY A 11 -7.24 11.33 -1.09
CA GLY A 11 -6.32 12.18 -1.84
C GLY A 11 -4.89 12.22 -1.29
N ILE A 12 -4.50 11.25 -0.45
CA ILE A 12 -3.23 11.27 0.29
C ILE A 12 -2.09 10.47 -0.36
N ILE A 13 -2.32 9.86 -1.53
CA ILE A 13 -1.31 9.00 -2.18
C ILE A 13 -0.47 9.69 -3.26
N ARG A 14 -0.78 10.95 -3.60
CA ARG A 14 -0.13 11.64 -4.72
C ARG A 14 1.37 11.80 -4.47
N GLY A 15 2.21 11.27 -5.36
CA GLY A 15 3.67 11.30 -5.26
C GLY A 15 4.26 10.27 -4.28
N HIS A 16 3.43 9.50 -3.59
CA HIS A 16 3.85 8.47 -2.64
C HIS A 16 3.89 7.08 -3.28
N LYS A 17 4.70 6.19 -2.72
CA LYS A 17 4.69 4.79 -3.12
C LYS A 17 3.45 4.13 -2.53
N ALA A 18 2.76 3.34 -3.34
CA ALA A 18 1.58 2.60 -2.91
C ALA A 18 1.58 1.23 -3.56
N THR A 19 0.93 0.26 -2.90
CA THR A 19 0.68 -1.03 -3.53
C THR A 19 -0.67 -1.61 -3.12
N GLY A 20 -1.05 -2.68 -3.80
CA GLY A 20 -2.32 -3.35 -3.66
C GLY A 20 -2.38 -4.51 -4.61
N THR A 21 -3.54 -5.17 -4.70
CA THR A 21 -3.74 -6.15 -5.77
C THR A 21 -3.51 -5.51 -7.14
N SER A 22 -3.05 -6.28 -8.11
CA SER A 22 -2.90 -5.83 -9.50
C SER A 22 -4.20 -5.25 -10.06
N ALA A 23 -5.36 -5.69 -9.56
CA ALA A 23 -6.67 -5.19 -9.95
C ALA A 23 -6.91 -3.70 -9.64
N ILE A 24 -6.14 -3.08 -8.74
CA ILE A 24 -6.26 -1.65 -8.39
C ILE A 24 -5.04 -0.81 -8.81
N LYS A 25 -4.12 -1.39 -9.59
CA LYS A 25 -2.91 -0.71 -10.03
C LYS A 25 -3.21 0.58 -10.79
N ASP A 26 -4.16 0.53 -11.71
CA ASP A 26 -4.50 1.66 -12.56
C ASP A 26 -5.18 2.76 -11.73
N ASP A 27 -6.00 2.41 -10.75
CA ASP A 27 -6.61 3.37 -9.82
C ASP A 27 -5.56 4.11 -8.98
N ILE A 28 -4.56 3.38 -8.46
CA ILE A 28 -3.43 3.96 -7.72
C ILE A 28 -2.66 4.94 -8.62
N THR A 29 -2.36 4.53 -9.85
CA THR A 29 -1.62 5.34 -10.83
C THR A 29 -2.43 6.60 -11.22
N ASN A 30 -3.72 6.46 -11.49
CA ASN A 30 -4.62 7.55 -11.87
C ASN A 30 -4.81 8.59 -10.76
N ALA A 31 -4.78 8.14 -9.50
CA ALA A 31 -4.81 9.02 -8.33
C ALA A 31 -3.46 9.70 -8.04
N GLY A 32 -2.42 9.43 -8.84
CA GLY A 32 -1.10 10.04 -8.76
C GLY A 32 -0.14 9.34 -7.81
N GLY A 33 -0.46 8.13 -7.34
CA GLY A 33 0.46 7.28 -6.60
C GLY A 33 1.43 6.54 -7.51
N ILE A 34 2.59 6.18 -6.96
CA ILE A 34 3.60 5.37 -7.63
C ILE A 34 3.33 3.91 -7.25
N TRP A 35 2.63 3.19 -8.12
CA TRP A 35 2.36 1.77 -7.90
C TRP A 35 3.66 0.96 -7.98
N VAL A 36 3.98 0.20 -6.94
CA VAL A 36 5.17 -0.67 -6.88
C VAL A 36 4.79 -2.13 -6.66
N ASP A 37 5.50 -3.04 -7.31
CA ASP A 37 5.27 -4.49 -7.18
C ASP A 37 6.11 -5.09 -6.04
N GLU A 38 5.81 -4.70 -4.81
CA GLU A 38 6.51 -5.13 -3.59
C GLU A 38 5.54 -5.80 -2.62
N SER A 39 5.94 -6.90 -1.96
CA SER A 39 5.03 -7.69 -1.10
C SER A 39 4.42 -6.88 0.03
N ALA A 40 5.26 -6.09 0.70
CA ALA A 40 4.87 -5.18 1.75
C ALA A 40 5.99 -4.17 1.97
N PHE A 41 5.62 -2.96 2.35
CA PHE A 41 6.55 -1.91 2.76
C PHE A 41 5.78 -0.84 3.53
N ARG A 42 6.53 0.05 4.18
CA ARG A 42 6.01 1.25 4.84
C ARG A 42 6.41 2.50 4.06
N ASP A 43 5.46 3.40 3.83
CA ASP A 43 5.70 4.77 3.35
C ASP A 43 5.14 5.75 4.39
N GLY A 44 6.03 6.39 5.16
CA GLY A 44 5.65 7.21 6.31
C GLY A 44 4.86 6.40 7.34
N ASN A 45 3.59 6.76 7.55
CA ASN A 45 2.70 6.07 8.51
C ASN A 45 1.82 4.99 7.85
N ILE A 46 1.92 4.79 6.53
CA ILE A 46 1.06 3.85 5.81
C ILE A 46 1.86 2.57 5.53
N VAL A 47 1.33 1.45 6.01
CA VAL A 47 1.84 0.11 5.70
C VAL A 47 1.02 -0.47 4.56
N TRP A 48 1.70 -0.93 3.51
CA TRP A 48 1.08 -1.44 2.29
C TRP A 48 1.30 -2.94 2.13
N GLY A 49 0.37 -3.60 1.44
CA GLY A 49 0.48 -5.02 1.07
C GLY A 49 -0.46 -5.41 -0.07
N ARG A 50 -0.01 -6.33 -0.95
CA ARG A 50 -0.69 -6.60 -2.23
C ARG A 50 -1.79 -7.65 -2.12
N VAL A 51 -1.42 -8.89 -1.79
CA VAL A 51 -2.28 -10.08 -1.90
C VAL A 51 -2.22 -10.94 -0.63
N VAL A 52 -2.98 -12.03 -0.58
CA VAL A 52 -3.09 -12.90 0.61
C VAL A 52 -1.74 -13.57 0.91
N GLU A 53 -0.99 -13.94 -0.13
CA GLU A 53 0.34 -14.55 0.00
C GLU A 53 1.33 -13.61 0.72
N ASP A 54 1.11 -12.29 0.67
CA ASP A 54 2.00 -11.29 1.27
C ASP A 54 1.66 -10.96 2.73
N ILE A 55 0.60 -11.54 3.32
CA ILE A 55 0.19 -11.26 4.72
C ILE A 55 1.34 -11.40 5.73
N PRO A 56 2.22 -12.42 5.68
CA PRO A 56 3.34 -12.52 6.61
C PRO A 56 4.31 -11.33 6.52
N ASN A 57 4.54 -10.79 5.33
CA ASN A 57 5.40 -9.61 5.14
C ASN A 57 4.68 -8.34 5.59
N PHE A 58 3.39 -8.20 5.29
CA PHE A 58 2.56 -7.08 5.75
C PHE A 58 2.52 -7.00 7.28
N CYS A 59 2.27 -8.12 7.97
CA CYS A 59 2.21 -8.15 9.42
C CYS A 59 3.57 -7.79 10.05
N ARG A 60 4.69 -8.18 9.41
CA ARG A 60 6.03 -7.77 9.87
C ARG A 60 6.21 -6.26 9.83
N GLU A 61 5.89 -5.63 8.70
CA GLU A 61 5.97 -4.16 8.55
C GLU A 61 5.01 -3.44 9.51
N LEU A 62 3.80 -3.98 9.70
CA LEU A 62 2.79 -3.41 10.60
C LEU A 62 3.23 -3.46 12.06
N VAL A 63 3.73 -4.60 12.54
CA VAL A 63 4.22 -4.74 13.92
C VAL A 63 5.41 -3.80 14.13
N ALA A 64 6.37 -3.77 13.20
CA ALA A 64 7.50 -2.86 13.28
C ALA A 64 7.06 -1.39 13.35
N ALA A 65 6.01 -1.00 12.63
CA ALA A 65 5.47 0.35 12.67
C ALA A 65 4.77 0.72 14.00
N LEU A 66 4.36 -0.27 14.80
CA LEU A 66 3.71 -0.07 16.10
C LEU A 66 4.68 -0.14 17.30
N GLU A 67 5.86 -0.71 17.11
CA GLU A 67 6.88 -0.89 18.15
C GLU A 67 7.88 0.28 18.26
N GLU A 68 7.76 1.30 17.40
CA GLU A 68 8.52 2.56 17.47
C GLU A 68 8.07 3.49 18.61
#